data_AF-A0A7R9FB21-F1
#
_entry.id   AF-A0A7R9FB21-F1
#
_cell.length_a   1.000
_cell.length_b   1.000
_cell.length_c   1.000
_cell.angle_alpha   90.00
_cell.angle_beta   90.00
_cell.angle_gamma   90.00
#
_symmetry.space_group_name_H-M   'P 1'
#
loop_
_entity.id
_entity.type
_entity.pdbx_description
1 polymer ?
#
loop_
_entity_poly.entity_id
_entity_poly.type
_entity_poly.pdbx_seq_one_letter_code
_entity_poly.pdbx_strand_id
1 'polypeptide(L)'
;MQKYSGLTDALPPNVQILTLEPWQGRSLLLRLEHTLEKTDDPLLSKPVTVYLQKLFSPFTIVSARETTLGANQWLKDLDRLVWQVESNEVFETFSEKPKYQDNIDPMTITLTPMQIRTFILDVDYSPKSSILTTK
;
A
#
# COMPACT_ATOMS: atom_id res chain seq x y z
N MET A 1 -17.97 -24.31 14.25
CA MET A 1 -17.31 -23.63 13.11
C MET A 1 -16.34 -22.61 13.68
N GLN A 2 -15.03 -22.75 13.45
CA GLN A 2 -14.07 -21.72 13.88
C GLN A 2 -14.11 -20.55 12.89
N LYS A 3 -14.29 -19.34 13.42
CA LYS A 3 -14.22 -18.10 12.64
C LYS A 3 -12.77 -17.66 12.55
N TYR A 4 -12.25 -17.53 11.35
CA TYR A 4 -10.89 -17.03 11.10
C TYR A 4 -10.95 -15.65 10.43
N SER A 5 -10.03 -14.76 10.83
CA SER A 5 -9.80 -13.49 10.17
C SER A 5 -8.29 -13.27 10.03
N GLY A 6 -7.84 -13.02 8.80
CA GLY A 6 -6.45 -12.64 8.53
C GLY A 6 -6.17 -11.16 8.78
N LEU A 7 -7.21 -10.34 8.96
CA LEU A 7 -7.07 -8.91 9.29
C LEU A 7 -7.37 -8.69 10.78
N THR A 8 -6.68 -7.72 11.39
CA THR A 8 -7.01 -7.29 12.76
C THR A 8 -8.26 -6.41 12.79
N ASP A 9 -8.44 -5.57 11.77
CA ASP A 9 -9.54 -4.64 11.60
C ASP A 9 -9.99 -4.62 10.13
N ALA A 10 -11.22 -4.18 9.89
CA ALA A 10 -11.72 -3.97 8.54
C ALA A 10 -10.95 -2.84 7.85
N LEU A 11 -10.72 -2.99 6.54
CA LEU A 11 -10.18 -1.91 5.71
C LEU A 11 -11.19 -0.76 5.59
N PRO A 12 -10.73 0.47 5.33
CA PRO A 12 -11.62 1.56 4.94
C PRO A 12 -12.50 1.15 3.74
N PRO A 13 -13.75 1.62 3.65
CA PRO A 13 -14.68 1.20 2.59
C PRO A 13 -14.22 1.47 1.16
N ASN A 14 -13.34 2.46 0.99
CA ASN A 14 -12.74 2.88 -0.28
C ASN A 14 -11.38 2.21 -0.56
N VAL A 15 -10.98 1.21 0.23
CA VAL A 15 -9.71 0.47 0.06
C VAL A 15 -9.98 -1.02 -0.08
N GLN A 16 -9.28 -1.64 -1.02
CA GLN A 16 -9.31 -3.08 -1.23
C GLN A 16 -7.89 -3.67 -1.29
N ILE A 17 -7.73 -4.90 -0.77
CA ILE A 17 -6.57 -5.74 -1.08
C ILE A 17 -6.83 -6.38 -2.44
N LEU A 18 -6.14 -5.88 -3.45
CA LEU A 18 -6.21 -6.43 -4.81
C LEU A 18 -5.38 -7.71 -4.95
N THR A 19 -4.26 -7.80 -4.23
CA THR A 19 -3.41 -9.00 -4.23
C THR A 19 -2.75 -9.20 -2.88
N LEU A 20 -2.74 -10.43 -2.39
CA LEU A 20 -1.90 -10.89 -1.29
C LEU A 20 -1.41 -12.30 -1.63
N GLU A 21 -0.16 -12.43 -2.05
CA GLU A 21 0.40 -13.71 -2.48
C GLU A 21 1.85 -13.91 -2.02
N PRO A 22 2.33 -15.15 -1.87
CA PRO A 22 3.74 -15.42 -1.66
C PRO A 22 4.59 -14.87 -2.82
N TRP A 23 5.74 -14.26 -2.50
CA TRP A 23 6.67 -13.80 -3.53
C TRP A 23 7.95 -14.64 -3.56
N GLN A 24 8.91 -14.37 -2.67
CA GLN A 24 10.17 -15.13 -2.57
C GLN A 24 10.57 -15.32 -1.11
N GLY A 25 10.94 -16.54 -0.73
CA GLY A 25 11.34 -16.86 0.65
C GLY A 25 10.23 -16.53 1.66
N ARG A 26 10.49 -15.60 2.58
CA ARG A 26 9.54 -15.12 3.60
C ARG A 26 8.92 -13.77 3.24
N SER A 27 8.78 -13.48 1.95
CA SER A 27 8.16 -12.24 1.48
C SER A 27 6.81 -12.47 0.81
N LEU A 28 5.95 -11.44 0.89
CA LEU A 28 4.63 -11.40 0.26
C LEU A 28 4.55 -10.23 -0.71
N LEU A 29 3.83 -10.42 -1.81
CA LEU A 29 3.38 -9.35 -2.68
C LEU A 29 2.01 -8.85 -2.20
N LEU A 30 1.94 -7.57 -1.86
CA LEU A 30 0.72 -6.87 -1.48
C LEU A 30 0.39 -5.82 -2.54
N ARG A 31 -0.85 -5.82 -3.03
CA ARG A 31 -1.43 -4.70 -3.77
C ARG A 31 -2.62 -4.15 -3.02
N LEU A 32 -2.59 -2.84 -2.76
CA LEU A 32 -3.72 -2.09 -2.23
C LEU A 32 -4.22 -1.13 -3.31
N GLU A 33 -5.52 -1.01 -3.42
CA GLU A 33 -6.17 -0.09 -4.35
C GLU A 33 -7.20 0.79 -3.67
N HIS A 34 -7.34 2.01 -4.18
CA HIS A 34 -8.51 2.85 -3.93
C HIS A 34 -9.58 2.56 -4.98
N THR A 35 -10.74 2.09 -4.56
CA THR A 35 -11.76 1.53 -5.49
C THR A 35 -12.63 2.57 -6.18
N LEU A 36 -12.63 3.82 -5.69
CA LEU A 36 -13.47 4.90 -6.21
C LEU A 36 -12.66 5.89 -7.06
N GLU A 37 -13.33 6.48 -8.05
CA GLU A 37 -12.89 7.65 -8.82
C GLU A 37 -13.06 8.95 -8.04
N LYS A 38 -12.49 10.05 -8.54
CA LYS A 38 -12.47 11.35 -7.84
C LYS A 38 -13.85 11.93 -7.54
N THR A 39 -14.88 11.53 -8.29
CA THR A 39 -16.23 12.13 -8.26
C THR A 39 -17.34 11.16 -7.86
N ASP A 40 -17.02 9.91 -7.55
CA ASP A 40 -18.03 8.88 -7.26
C ASP A 40 -18.80 9.19 -5.96
N ASP A 41 -18.09 9.71 -4.96
CA ASP A 41 -18.63 10.01 -3.64
C ASP A 41 -17.90 11.21 -2.98
N PRO A 42 -18.61 12.20 -2.43
CA PRO A 42 -18.00 13.41 -1.86
C PRO A 42 -17.14 13.18 -0.60
N LEU A 43 -17.28 12.04 0.07
CA LEU A 43 -16.53 11.68 1.28
C LEU A 43 -15.50 10.59 1.01
N LEU A 44 -15.89 9.53 0.31
CA LEU A 44 -15.09 8.33 0.08
C LEU A 44 -14.13 8.46 -1.12
N SER A 45 -14.32 9.44 -2.00
CA SER A 45 -13.38 9.75 -3.10
C SER A 45 -12.19 10.59 -2.68
N LYS A 46 -11.91 10.67 -1.37
CA LYS A 46 -10.79 11.42 -0.81
C LYS A 46 -9.61 10.49 -0.52
N PRO A 47 -8.37 11.01 -0.50
CA PRO A 47 -7.22 10.23 -0.09
C PRO A 47 -7.42 9.59 1.28
N VAL A 48 -7.00 8.33 1.40
CA VAL A 48 -7.16 7.52 2.61
C VAL A 48 -5.84 6.87 3.00
N THR A 49 -5.58 6.79 4.31
CA THR A 49 -4.34 6.25 4.85
C THR A 49 -4.58 4.92 5.55
N VAL A 50 -3.73 3.94 5.25
CA VAL A 50 -3.73 2.58 5.81
C VAL A 50 -2.42 2.34 6.55
N TYR A 51 -2.50 1.78 7.75
CA TYR A 51 -1.34 1.43 8.57
C TYR A 51 -1.05 -0.07 8.47
N LEU A 52 0.02 -0.43 7.74
CA LEU A 52 0.37 -1.82 7.45
C LEU A 52 0.79 -2.61 8.71
N GLN A 53 1.49 -1.96 9.64
CA GLN A 53 2.14 -2.62 10.79
C GLN A 53 1.20 -3.53 11.60
N LYS A 54 -0.08 -3.18 11.69
CA LYS A 54 -1.08 -3.94 12.44
C LYS A 54 -2.14 -4.58 11.55
N LEU A 55 -2.10 -4.41 10.23
CA LEU A 55 -3.21 -4.81 9.35
C LEU A 55 -3.49 -6.32 9.40
N PHE A 56 -2.44 -7.14 9.46
CA PHE A 56 -2.58 -8.61 9.44
C PHE A 56 -2.40 -9.23 10.83
N SER A 57 -3.26 -10.19 11.14
CA SER A 57 -3.21 -10.99 12.37
C SER A 57 -2.24 -12.18 12.35
N PRO A 58 -2.01 -12.90 11.22
CA PRO A 58 -1.25 -14.16 11.25
C PRO A 58 0.27 -13.99 11.23
N PHE A 59 0.76 -12.80 10.90
CA PHE A 59 2.18 -12.48 10.79
C PHE A 59 2.42 -11.01 11.12
N THR A 60 3.67 -10.67 11.39
CA THR A 60 4.13 -9.29 11.59
C THR A 60 4.90 -8.84 10.36
N ILE A 61 4.61 -7.64 9.85
CA ILE A 61 5.38 -7.05 8.75
C ILE A 61 6.65 -6.43 9.33
N VAL A 62 7.81 -6.89 8.86
CA VAL A 62 9.14 -6.41 9.26
C VAL A 62 9.55 -5.20 8.42
N SER A 63 9.36 -5.28 7.11
CA SER A 63 9.64 -4.19 6.17
C SER A 63 8.65 -4.21 5.01
N ALA A 64 8.36 -3.03 4.46
CA ALA A 64 7.58 -2.84 3.25
C ALA A 64 8.39 -2.02 2.26
N ARG A 65 8.43 -2.45 1.00
CA ARG A 65 9.17 -1.77 -0.07
C ARG A 65 8.31 -1.64 -1.31
N GLU A 66 8.17 -0.43 -1.83
CA GLU A 66 7.29 -0.17 -2.97
C GLU A 66 7.96 -0.48 -4.31
N THR A 67 7.17 -1.02 -5.24
CA THR A 67 7.58 -1.42 -6.57
C THR A 67 6.59 -0.89 -7.63
N THR A 68 6.98 -0.96 -8.90
CA THR A 68 6.06 -0.76 -10.02
C THR A 68 4.89 -1.75 -9.97
N LEU A 69 3.81 -1.49 -10.69
CA LEU A 69 2.62 -2.37 -10.73
C LEU A 69 2.97 -3.83 -11.08
N GLY A 70 3.94 -4.02 -11.97
CA GLY A 70 4.46 -5.31 -12.41
C GLY A 70 5.35 -6.04 -11.38
N ALA A 71 5.62 -5.44 -10.23
CA ALA A 71 6.48 -5.98 -9.18
C ALA A 71 7.90 -6.35 -9.63
N ASN A 72 8.42 -5.68 -10.68
CA ASN A 72 9.68 -6.03 -11.34
C ASN A 72 10.77 -4.96 -11.21
N GLN A 73 10.44 -3.78 -10.68
CA GLN A 73 11.38 -2.67 -10.48
C GLN A 73 11.03 -1.91 -9.20
N TRP A 74 12.02 -1.54 -8.40
CA TRP A 74 11.79 -0.71 -7.23
C TRP A 74 11.27 0.66 -7.65
N LEU A 75 10.24 1.17 -6.97
CA LEU A 75 9.63 2.43 -7.38
C LEU A 75 10.61 3.61 -7.26
N LYS A 76 11.49 3.58 -6.27
CA LYS A 76 12.57 4.57 -6.09
C LYS A 76 13.58 4.62 -7.24
N ASP A 77 13.72 3.52 -7.98
CA ASP A 77 14.68 3.39 -9.09
C ASP A 77 13.97 3.61 -10.44
N LEU A 78 12.68 3.97 -10.44
CA LEU A 78 11.91 4.25 -11.64
C LEU A 78 12.25 5.63 -12.18
N ASP A 79 12.81 5.67 -13.39
CA ASP A 79 12.98 6.91 -14.14
C ASP A 79 12.03 6.92 -15.34
N ARG A 80 11.13 7.90 -15.39
CA ARG A 80 10.14 8.05 -16.47
C ARG A 80 10.56 9.16 -17.41
N LEU A 81 10.37 8.94 -18.70
CA LEU A 81 10.48 9.99 -19.71
C LEU A 81 9.50 11.12 -19.40
N VAL A 82 9.98 12.35 -19.53
CA VAL A 82 9.17 13.56 -19.39
C VAL A 82 8.79 14.04 -20.78
N TRP A 83 7.48 14.07 -21.05
CA TRP A 83 6.94 14.53 -22.32
C TRP A 83 6.49 15.98 -22.21
N GLN A 84 6.88 16.79 -23.19
CA GLN A 84 6.27 18.11 -23.39
C GLN A 84 5.00 17.92 -24.20
N VAL A 85 3.85 18.06 -23.53
CA VAL A 85 2.54 17.98 -24.17
C VAL A 85 2.11 19.38 -24.61
N GLU A 86 1.73 19.51 -25.88
CA GLU A 86 1.06 20.71 -26.38
C GLU A 86 -0.42 20.61 -26.02
N SER A 87 -0.90 21.49 -25.14
CA SER A 87 -2.32 21.59 -24.81
C SER A 87 -2.78 23.04 -24.70
N ASN A 88 -3.99 23.31 -25.18
CA ASN A 88 -4.71 24.57 -24.95
C ASN A 88 -5.36 24.64 -23.55
N GLU A 89 -5.29 23.54 -22.79
CA GLU A 89 -5.78 23.43 -21.42
C GLU A 89 -4.60 23.38 -20.45
N VAL A 90 -4.72 24.07 -19.32
CA VAL A 90 -3.75 24.03 -18.23
C VAL A 90 -3.90 22.69 -17.52
N PHE A 91 -3.20 21.65 -17.99
CA PHE A 91 -3.01 20.47 -17.17
C PHE A 91 -2.06 20.85 -16.03
N GLU A 92 -2.47 20.60 -14.78
CA GLU A 92 -1.50 20.49 -13.70
C GLU A 92 -0.47 19.47 -14.15
N THR A 93 0.75 19.96 -14.39
CA THR A 93 1.86 19.20 -14.94
C THR A 93 1.90 17.80 -14.34
N PHE A 94 1.71 16.76 -15.17
CA PHE A 94 2.03 15.35 -14.86
C PHE A 94 3.53 15.11 -14.61
N SER A 95 4.27 16.17 -14.25
CA SER A 95 5.71 16.25 -14.07
C SER A 95 6.10 16.27 -12.60
N GLU A 96 5.28 15.70 -11.72
CA GLU A 96 5.83 15.25 -10.45
C GLU A 96 6.37 13.84 -10.69
N LYS A 97 7.71 13.72 -10.84
CA LYS A 97 8.39 12.48 -10.45
C LYS A 97 7.73 12.04 -9.14
N PRO A 98 7.33 10.76 -8.96
CA PRO A 98 6.77 10.33 -7.69
C PRO A 98 7.77 10.77 -6.63
N LYS A 99 7.39 11.78 -5.82
CA LYS A 99 8.27 12.32 -4.79
C LYS A 99 8.42 11.18 -3.81
N TYR A 100 9.50 10.41 -3.96
CA TYR A 100 9.88 9.44 -2.97
C TYR A 100 10.25 10.26 -1.73
N GLN A 101 9.29 10.38 -0.81
CA GLN A 101 9.50 11.11 0.40
C GLN A 101 10.27 10.19 1.33
N ASP A 102 11.60 10.33 1.34
CA ASP A 102 12.52 9.57 2.19
C ASP A 102 12.18 9.62 3.69
N ASN A 103 11.33 10.57 4.11
CA ASN A 103 10.92 10.80 5.49
C ASN A 103 9.53 10.26 5.88
N ILE A 104 8.81 9.58 4.98
CA ILE A 104 7.54 8.93 5.34
C ILE A 104 7.79 7.51 5.85
N ASP A 105 7.16 7.15 6.97
CA ASP A 105 7.13 5.79 7.48
C ASP A 105 6.66 4.81 6.38
N PRO A 106 7.48 3.82 5.97
CA PRO A 106 7.13 2.88 4.91
C PRO A 106 5.88 2.04 5.21
N MET A 107 5.42 2.01 6.47
CA MET A 107 4.22 1.30 6.89
C MET A 107 2.94 2.15 6.84
N THR A 108 3.05 3.44 6.54
CA THR A 108 1.91 4.36 6.46
C THR A 108 1.61 4.68 5.00
N ILE A 109 0.59 4.04 4.45
CA ILE A 109 0.27 4.07 3.02
C ILE A 109 -0.94 4.94 2.76
N THR A 110 -0.74 6.10 2.13
CA THR A 110 -1.84 6.89 1.57
C THR A 110 -2.12 6.47 0.13
N LEU A 111 -3.40 6.31 -0.18
CA LEU A 111 -3.94 6.03 -1.51
C LEU A 111 -4.83 7.19 -1.95
N THR A 112 -4.63 7.68 -3.16
CA THR A 112 -5.56 8.62 -3.83
C THR A 112 -6.58 7.84 -4.69
N PRO A 113 -7.68 8.48 -5.13
CA PRO A 113 -8.65 7.84 -6.03
C PRO A 113 -8.01 7.12 -7.22
N MET A 114 -8.49 5.91 -7.50
CA MET A 114 -8.00 4.97 -8.52
C MET A 114 -6.52 4.57 -8.42
N GLN A 115 -5.83 4.89 -7.31
CA GLN A 115 -4.43 4.52 -7.16
C GLN A 115 -4.30 3.06 -6.73
N ILE A 116 -3.42 2.32 -7.41
CA ILE A 116 -2.93 1.01 -6.99
C ILE A 116 -1.47 1.16 -6.56
N ARG A 117 -1.15 0.75 -5.33
CA ARG A 117 0.23 0.72 -4.82
C ARG A 117 0.64 -0.73 -4.55
N THR A 118 1.86 -1.06 -4.98
CA THR A 118 2.38 -2.43 -4.98
C THR A 118 3.58 -2.51 -4.05
N PHE A 119 3.53 -3.42 -3.09
CA PHE A 119 4.55 -3.57 -2.06
C PHE A 119 5.05 -4.99 -1.97
N ILE A 120 6.34 -5.10 -1.68
CA ILE A 120 6.95 -6.31 -1.17
C ILE A 120 7.03 -6.18 0.34
N LEU A 121 6.48 -7.16 1.04
CA LEU A 121 6.49 -7.25 2.48
C LEU A 121 7.45 -8.35 2.92
N ASP A 122 8.42 -8.05 3.76
CA ASP A 122 9.13 -9.08 4.53
C ASP A 122 8.33 -9.35 5.80
N VAL A 123 8.04 -10.62 6.07
CA VAL A 123 7.15 -10.99 7.17
C VAL A 123 7.79 -12.00 8.13
N ASP A 124 7.40 -11.90 9.39
CA ASP A 124 7.71 -12.86 10.44
C ASP A 124 6.42 -13.57 10.92
N TYR A 125 6.41 -14.89 10.82
CA TYR A 125 5.31 -15.76 11.25
C TYR A 125 5.47 -16.25 12.70
N SER A 126 6.55 -15.84 13.38
CA SER A 126 6.77 -16.21 14.77
C SER A 126 5.61 -15.74 15.65
N PRO A 127 5.11 -16.58 16.57
CA PRO A 127 4.05 -16.16 17.49
C PRO A 127 4.49 -14.92 18.26
N LYS A 128 3.61 -13.90 18.34
CA LYS A 128 3.86 -12.75 19.20
C LYS A 128 4.02 -13.27 20.63
N SER A 129 5.22 -13.17 21.19
CA SER A 129 5.48 -13.67 22.54
C SER A 129 4.59 -12.91 23.52
N SER A 130 3.65 -13.62 24.14
CA SER A 130 2.86 -13.10 25.24
C SER A 130 3.81 -12.81 26.38
N ILE A 131 4.09 -11.54 26.64
CA ILE A 131 4.75 -11.15 27.88
C ILE A 131 3.79 -11.57 29.00
N LEU A 132 4.19 -12.59 29.76
CA LEU A 132 3.54 -12.97 31.00
C LEU A 132 3.67 -11.77 31.95
N THR A 133 2.64 -10.94 32.05
CA THR A 133 2.53 -9.98 33.16
C THR A 133 2.23 -10.78 34.41
N THR A 134 3.29 -11.24 35.09
CA THR A 134 3.22 -11.64 36.48
C THR A 134 3.31 -10.40 37.34
N LYS A 135 2.17 -10.00 37.92
CA LYS A 135 2.02 -9.60 39.32
C LYS A 135 0.56 -9.36 39.66
#